data_AF-A0A9X1MAI6-F1
#
_entry.id   AF-A0A9X1MAI6-F1
#
_cell.length_a   1.000
_cell.length_b   1.000
_cell.length_c   1.000
_cell.angle_alpha   90.00
_cell.angle_beta   90.00
_cell.angle_gamma   90.00
#
_symmetry.space_group_name_H-M   'P 1'
#
loop_
_entity.id
_entity.type
_entity.pdbx_description
1 polymer ?
#
loop_
_entity_poly.entity_id
_entity_poly.type
_entity_poly.pdbx_seq_one_letter_code
_entity_poly.pdbx_strand_id
1 'polypeptide(L)'
;MAGAAVAARRTLLEFDAVAEAGQLGRSAPAPGSGTALTPKLRRTVFDAQQRQDLPGVPVRAEGAPPTSDPAADEAYDGLGATYALFSDVYGRSSLDGAGQPLQATVHYGIDYDNAFWNGAQIVLGDGDGEVFERFSKSLTVIGHELAHGIIQYTAKLIYQGQAGALNESVSDVFGALTEQYFLRQTASGASWIIGEGLFTPEVNGRGLRSMSEPGSAYDDDVLGKDPQPADMTGYVETTSDNGGVHLNSGIPNRAFYLTAAGLGGYAWERAGQIWYDTITEPNFPADCTFSLFAAATITAAEKRYGAGTEESSAVQAAWREVNVMV
;
A
#
# COMPACT_ATOMS: atom_id res chain seq x y z
N MET A 1 21.95 13.85 12.49
CA MET A 1 21.53 13.81 13.92
C MET A 1 20.20 14.54 14.18
N ALA A 2 20.12 15.77 14.74
CA ALA A 2 18.80 16.33 15.16
C ALA A 2 17.83 16.67 14.01
N GLY A 3 18.35 17.05 12.83
CA GLY A 3 17.53 17.32 11.63
C GLY A 3 16.97 16.05 10.99
N ALA A 4 17.84 15.07 10.73
CA ALA A 4 17.50 13.75 10.19
C ALA A 4 16.43 13.04 11.04
N ALA A 5 16.61 13.01 12.38
CA ALA A 5 15.64 12.41 13.28
C ALA A 5 14.24 13.05 13.22
N VAL A 6 14.15 14.37 12.99
CA VAL A 6 12.87 15.08 12.86
C VAL A 6 12.22 14.82 11.51
N ALA A 7 13.01 14.85 10.42
CA ALA A 7 12.54 14.49 9.09
C ALA A 7 12.01 13.05 9.05
N ALA A 8 12.78 12.11 9.60
CA ALA A 8 12.38 10.71 9.66
C ALA A 8 11.15 10.46 10.53
N ARG A 9 11.04 11.10 11.70
CA ARG A 9 9.82 11.02 12.52
C ARG A 9 8.61 11.57 11.77
N ARG A 10 8.78 12.62 10.97
CA ARG A 10 7.71 13.14 10.14
C ARG A 10 7.31 12.11 9.10
N THR A 11 8.24 11.53 8.36
CA THR A 11 7.94 10.43 7.42
C THR A 11 7.20 9.28 8.08
N LEU A 12 7.60 8.87 9.29
CA LEU A 12 6.97 7.75 10.01
C LEU A 12 5.53 8.05 10.47
N LEU A 13 5.22 9.32 10.76
CA LEU A 13 3.95 9.75 11.35
C LEU A 13 3.02 10.47 10.36
N GLU A 14 3.60 10.99 9.28
CA GLU A 14 3.03 11.87 8.27
C GLU A 14 3.77 11.53 6.97
N PHE A 15 3.42 10.43 6.29
CA PHE A 15 3.75 10.36 4.86
C PHE A 15 3.00 11.53 4.23
N ASP A 16 3.73 12.58 3.86
CA ASP A 16 3.14 13.80 3.31
C ASP A 16 2.30 13.42 2.09
N ALA A 17 0.99 13.38 2.29
CA ALA A 17 0.01 13.11 1.28
C ALA A 17 -0.05 14.31 0.33
N VAL A 18 0.85 14.34 -0.66
CA VAL A 18 0.64 15.10 -1.90
C VAL A 18 -0.63 14.58 -2.63
N ALA A 19 -1.24 13.50 -2.12
CA ALA A 19 -2.46 12.86 -2.57
C ALA A 19 -3.71 13.76 -2.62
N GLU A 20 -3.82 14.84 -1.81
CA GLU A 20 -5.05 15.64 -1.79
C GLU A 20 -5.38 16.33 -3.12
N ALA A 21 -4.38 16.76 -3.90
CA ALA A 21 -4.64 17.49 -5.14
C ALA A 21 -5.01 16.59 -6.33
N GLY A 22 -4.66 15.29 -6.29
CA GLY A 22 -4.81 14.36 -7.41
C GLY A 22 -6.03 13.43 -7.34
N GLN A 23 -6.53 13.15 -6.13
CA GLN A 23 -7.53 12.10 -5.89
C GLN A 23 -8.96 12.44 -6.37
N LEU A 24 -9.33 13.73 -6.44
CA LEU A 24 -10.73 14.13 -6.66
C LEU A 24 -11.14 14.29 -8.15
N GLY A 25 -10.23 14.10 -9.11
CA GLY A 25 -10.48 14.50 -10.51
C GLY A 25 -10.53 13.39 -11.57
N ARG A 26 -10.05 12.17 -11.27
CA ARG A 26 -9.86 11.13 -12.30
C ARG A 26 -10.76 9.92 -12.06
N SER A 27 -11.85 9.84 -12.81
CA SER A 27 -12.63 8.61 -12.93
C SER A 27 -11.90 7.62 -13.84
N ALA A 28 -12.04 6.31 -13.57
CA ALA A 28 -11.62 5.29 -14.53
C ALA A 28 -12.32 5.53 -15.88
N PRO A 29 -11.63 5.35 -17.02
CA PRO A 29 -12.30 5.38 -18.31
C PRO A 29 -13.44 4.36 -18.32
N ALA A 30 -14.58 4.70 -18.93
CA ALA A 30 -15.63 3.70 -19.15
C ALA A 30 -15.04 2.55 -19.98
N PRO A 31 -15.32 1.28 -19.65
CA PRO A 31 -14.85 0.16 -20.46
C PRO A 31 -15.36 0.34 -21.88
N GLY A 32 -14.43 0.53 -22.82
CA GLY A 32 -14.76 0.70 -24.23
C GLY A 32 -15.54 -0.52 -24.73
N SER A 33 -16.63 -0.28 -25.46
CA SER A 33 -17.35 -1.35 -26.14
C SER A 33 -16.52 -1.87 -27.32
N GLY A 34 -15.70 -2.89 -27.08
CA GLY A 34 -15.00 -3.62 -28.14
C GLY A 34 -13.66 -4.19 -27.72
N THR A 35 -13.50 -5.50 -27.96
CA THR A 35 -12.30 -6.35 -27.77
C THR A 35 -11.64 -6.26 -26.40
N ALA A 36 -11.60 -7.40 -25.67
CA ALA A 36 -10.84 -7.54 -24.44
C ALA A 36 -9.47 -6.88 -24.60
N LEU A 37 -9.23 -5.78 -23.89
CA LEU A 37 -7.91 -5.16 -23.81
C LEU A 37 -6.98 -6.25 -23.32
N THR A 38 -6.13 -6.79 -24.18
CA THR A 38 -5.07 -7.69 -23.72
C THR A 38 -4.23 -6.85 -22.76
N PRO A 39 -4.19 -7.18 -21.46
CA PRO A 39 -3.43 -6.41 -20.50
C PRO A 39 -1.98 -6.42 -20.99
N LYS A 40 -1.47 -5.26 -21.41
CA LYS A 40 -0.09 -5.11 -21.83
C LYS A 40 0.59 -4.14 -20.89
N LEU A 41 1.46 -4.69 -20.05
CA LEU A 41 2.35 -3.92 -19.18
C LEU A 41 3.13 -2.90 -20.01
N ARG A 42 3.15 -1.67 -19.52
CA ARG A 42 3.93 -0.56 -20.08
C ARG A 42 4.50 0.23 -18.91
N ARG A 43 5.80 0.08 -18.67
CA ARG A 43 6.51 0.80 -17.62
C ARG A 43 7.45 1.85 -18.20
N THR A 44 7.61 2.95 -17.47
CA THR A 44 8.72 3.89 -17.67
C THR A 44 9.22 4.35 -16.30
N VAL A 45 10.51 4.19 -16.06
CA VAL A 45 11.21 4.77 -14.91
C VAL A 45 11.97 6.00 -15.37
N PHE A 46 11.87 7.06 -14.58
CA PHE A 46 12.52 8.35 -14.77
C PHE A 46 13.47 8.65 -13.60
N ASP A 47 14.47 9.47 -13.86
CA ASP A 47 15.45 9.99 -12.91
C ASP A 47 15.23 11.50 -12.74
N ALA A 48 14.88 11.92 -11.52
CA ALA A 48 14.74 13.34 -11.17
C ALA A 48 16.08 14.06 -10.98
N GLN A 49 17.19 13.32 -10.89
CA GLN A 49 18.55 13.80 -10.74
C GLN A 49 18.70 14.73 -9.53
N GLN A 50 18.13 14.30 -8.40
CA GLN A 50 18.10 15.02 -7.12
C GLN A 50 17.35 16.35 -7.16
N ARG A 51 16.57 16.60 -8.21
CA ARG A 51 15.63 17.73 -8.29
C ARG A 51 14.24 17.28 -7.87
N GLN A 52 13.33 18.24 -7.77
CA GLN A 52 11.91 17.98 -7.48
C GLN A 52 11.00 18.22 -8.69
N ASP A 53 11.57 18.30 -9.90
CA ASP A 53 10.83 18.41 -11.15
C ASP A 53 10.42 17.02 -11.67
N LEU A 54 9.12 16.80 -11.85
CA LEU A 54 8.54 15.53 -12.32
C LEU A 54 8.16 15.58 -13.81
N PRO A 55 8.22 14.45 -14.55
CA PRO A 55 8.74 13.15 -14.11
C PRO A 55 10.28 13.05 -14.14
N GLY A 56 11.01 14.05 -14.65
CA GLY A 56 12.46 13.94 -14.85
C GLY A 56 12.84 13.31 -16.19
N VAL A 57 14.02 12.68 -16.27
CA VAL A 57 14.59 12.12 -17.50
C VAL A 57 14.29 10.62 -17.59
N PRO A 58 13.72 10.08 -18.68
CA PRO A 58 13.46 8.65 -18.78
C PRO A 58 14.77 7.86 -18.82
N VAL A 59 14.91 6.87 -17.94
CA VAL A 59 16.12 6.03 -17.80
C VAL A 59 15.88 4.56 -18.15
N ARG A 60 14.66 4.05 -17.97
CA ARG A 60 14.32 2.66 -18.34
C ARG A 60 12.87 2.54 -18.80
N ALA A 61 12.66 2.01 -20.01
CA ALA A 61 11.33 1.81 -20.60
C ALA A 61 10.95 0.32 -20.68
N GLU A 62 9.69 0.03 -20.99
CA GLU A 62 9.21 -1.34 -21.17
C GLU A 62 10.07 -2.13 -22.16
N GLY A 63 10.57 -3.30 -21.74
CA GLY A 63 11.46 -4.15 -22.54
C GLY A 63 12.93 -3.70 -22.62
N ALA A 64 13.31 -2.57 -22.03
CA ALA A 64 14.71 -2.15 -21.95
C ALA A 64 15.49 -3.03 -20.94
N PRO A 65 16.79 -3.29 -21.18
CA PRO A 65 17.63 -4.03 -20.23
C PRO A 65 17.75 -3.30 -18.89
N PRO A 66 18.16 -4.00 -17.81
CA PRO A 66 18.57 -3.36 -16.56
C PRO A 66 19.61 -2.26 -16.78
N THR A 67 19.54 -1.27 -15.92
CA THR A 67 20.52 -0.19 -15.86
C THR A 67 21.68 -0.60 -14.96
N SER A 68 22.53 0.35 -14.58
CA SER A 68 23.51 0.18 -13.50
C SER A 68 23.10 0.92 -12.22
N ASP A 69 21.88 1.47 -12.20
CA ASP A 69 21.32 2.17 -11.06
C ASP A 69 20.32 1.25 -10.34
N PRO A 70 20.61 0.85 -9.08
CA PRO A 70 19.72 -0.03 -8.33
C PRO A 70 18.35 0.60 -8.08
N ALA A 71 18.25 1.92 -7.89
CA ALA A 71 16.95 2.55 -7.62
C ALA A 71 16.02 2.44 -8.82
N ALA A 72 16.53 2.77 -10.02
CA ALA A 72 15.77 2.62 -11.25
C ALA A 72 15.38 1.17 -11.55
N ASP A 73 16.27 0.22 -11.28
CA ASP A 73 16.02 -1.20 -11.55
C ASP A 73 15.00 -1.82 -10.57
N GLU A 74 15.12 -1.53 -9.29
CA GLU A 74 14.17 -1.94 -8.26
C GLU A 74 12.78 -1.35 -8.52
N ALA A 75 12.70 -0.05 -8.86
CA ALA A 75 11.44 0.59 -9.23
C ALA A 75 10.81 -0.09 -10.46
N TYR A 76 11.60 -0.35 -11.50
CA TYR A 76 11.11 -1.01 -12.72
C TYR A 76 10.54 -2.41 -12.45
N ASP A 77 11.24 -3.19 -11.64
CA ASP A 77 10.84 -4.55 -11.29
C ASP A 77 9.62 -4.54 -10.35
N GLY A 78 9.57 -3.62 -9.39
CA GLY A 78 8.42 -3.44 -8.49
C GLY A 78 7.14 -3.02 -9.22
N LEU A 79 7.23 -2.09 -10.21
CA LEU A 79 6.09 -1.78 -11.09
C LEU A 79 5.57 -3.05 -11.79
N GLY A 80 6.48 -3.92 -12.23
CA GLY A 80 6.12 -5.18 -12.90
C GLY A 80 5.49 -6.20 -11.96
N ALA A 81 6.02 -6.35 -10.75
CA ALA A 81 5.51 -7.26 -9.73
C ALA A 81 4.08 -6.89 -9.30
N THR A 82 3.82 -5.61 -9.03
CA THR A 82 2.48 -5.13 -8.69
C THR A 82 1.51 -5.35 -9.84
N TYR A 83 1.92 -5.04 -11.07
CA TYR A 83 1.09 -5.32 -12.24
C TYR A 83 0.74 -6.80 -12.36
N ALA A 84 1.71 -7.70 -12.15
CA ALA A 84 1.51 -9.14 -12.23
C ALA A 84 0.49 -9.62 -11.19
N LEU A 85 0.57 -9.17 -9.94
CA LEU A 85 -0.45 -9.49 -8.93
C LEU A 85 -1.85 -9.10 -9.43
N PHE A 86 -2.04 -7.84 -9.83
CA PHE A 86 -3.36 -7.35 -10.20
C PHE A 86 -3.90 -7.95 -11.50
N SER A 87 -3.04 -8.16 -12.50
CA SER A 87 -3.40 -8.79 -13.76
C SER A 87 -3.75 -10.26 -13.58
N ASP A 88 -2.86 -11.03 -12.92
CA ASP A 88 -2.95 -12.49 -12.91
C ASP A 88 -3.93 -13.01 -11.86
N VAL A 89 -4.05 -12.31 -10.71
CA VAL A 89 -4.92 -12.74 -9.61
C VAL A 89 -6.30 -12.09 -9.67
N TYR A 90 -6.36 -10.81 -10.02
CA TYR A 90 -7.60 -10.03 -9.98
C TYR A 90 -8.16 -9.68 -11.37
N GLY A 91 -7.49 -10.08 -12.45
CA GLY A 91 -7.93 -9.81 -13.82
C GLY A 91 -7.97 -8.31 -14.17
N ARG A 92 -7.25 -7.47 -13.42
CA ARG A 92 -7.28 -6.01 -13.57
C ARG A 92 -6.21 -5.52 -14.53
N SER A 93 -6.61 -4.75 -15.55
CA SER A 93 -5.67 -4.14 -16.49
C SER A 93 -5.08 -2.84 -15.94
N SER A 94 -3.96 -2.92 -15.22
CA SER A 94 -3.27 -1.77 -14.60
C SER A 94 -4.11 -1.03 -13.53
N LEU A 95 -3.64 0.14 -13.09
CA LEU A 95 -4.22 0.88 -11.97
C LEU A 95 -5.65 1.35 -12.24
N ASP A 96 -5.95 1.78 -13.47
CA ASP A 96 -7.27 2.29 -13.87
C ASP A 96 -8.24 1.21 -14.37
N GLY A 97 -7.78 -0.04 -14.50
CA GLY A 97 -8.54 -1.13 -15.11
C GLY A 97 -8.64 -1.02 -16.64
N ALA A 98 -7.99 -0.04 -17.27
CA ALA A 98 -8.02 0.22 -18.71
C ALA A 98 -6.62 0.27 -19.34
N GLY A 99 -5.61 -0.25 -18.65
CA GLY A 99 -4.25 -0.39 -19.18
C GLY A 99 -3.40 0.88 -19.10
N GLN A 100 -3.65 1.75 -18.12
CA GLN A 100 -2.79 2.91 -17.82
C GLN A 100 -1.30 2.50 -17.75
N PRO A 101 -0.39 3.23 -18.42
CA PRO A 101 1.05 3.02 -18.24
C PRO A 101 1.48 3.28 -16.81
N LEU A 102 2.37 2.44 -16.28
CA LEU A 102 2.97 2.60 -14.97
C LEU A 102 4.22 3.46 -15.06
N GLN A 103 4.34 4.45 -14.19
CA GLN A 103 5.47 5.37 -14.17
C GLN A 103 6.01 5.49 -12.75
N ALA A 104 7.33 5.54 -12.65
CA ALA A 104 8.05 5.82 -11.41
C ALA A 104 9.13 6.88 -11.66
N THR A 105 9.32 7.78 -10.72
CA THR A 105 10.48 8.70 -10.67
C THR A 105 11.33 8.35 -9.47
N VAL A 106 12.62 8.09 -9.69
CA VAL A 106 13.63 7.86 -8.63
C VAL A 106 14.53 9.09 -8.47
N HIS A 107 15.36 9.08 -7.42
CA HIS A 107 16.29 10.18 -7.08
C HIS A 107 15.58 11.53 -6.93
N TYR A 108 14.39 11.52 -6.34
CA TYR A 108 13.60 12.73 -6.11
C TYR A 108 14.11 13.50 -4.90
N GLY A 109 14.54 14.74 -5.12
CA GLY A 109 15.13 15.59 -4.08
C GLY A 109 16.49 15.09 -3.57
N ILE A 110 16.98 15.74 -2.51
CA ILE A 110 18.22 15.38 -1.80
C ILE A 110 17.80 14.96 -0.39
N ASP A 111 18.34 13.84 0.10
CA ASP A 111 18.04 13.27 1.41
C ASP A 111 16.53 13.19 1.66
N TYR A 112 15.78 12.79 0.62
CA TYR A 112 14.33 12.79 0.66
C TYR A 112 13.83 11.49 1.27
N ASP A 113 13.45 11.57 2.54
CA ASP A 113 12.96 10.46 3.34
C ASP A 113 11.49 10.14 3.02
N ASN A 114 11.09 9.98 1.76
CA ASN A 114 9.71 9.60 1.47
C ASN A 114 9.50 8.95 0.09
N ALA A 115 8.36 8.28 -0.04
CA ALA A 115 7.78 7.83 -1.30
C ALA A 115 6.30 8.26 -1.36
N PHE A 116 5.77 8.50 -2.56
CA PHE A 116 4.35 8.85 -2.71
C PHE A 116 3.80 8.57 -4.11
N TRP A 117 2.51 8.24 -4.18
CA TRP A 117 1.69 8.37 -5.37
C TRP A 117 1.12 9.79 -5.53
N ASN A 118 1.36 10.41 -6.68
CA ASN A 118 0.92 11.80 -6.92
C ASN A 118 -0.37 11.95 -7.75
N GLY A 119 -1.09 10.84 -8.00
CA GLY A 119 -2.25 10.83 -8.90
C GLY A 119 -1.95 10.40 -10.34
N ALA A 120 -0.68 10.24 -10.71
CA ALA A 120 -0.25 9.83 -12.04
C ALA A 120 0.94 8.86 -12.07
N GLN A 121 1.87 8.98 -11.13
CA GLN A 121 3.09 8.17 -11.02
C GLN A 121 3.50 8.00 -9.55
N ILE A 122 4.31 6.99 -9.27
CA ILE A 122 5.00 6.89 -7.98
C ILE A 122 6.30 7.70 -8.02
N VAL A 123 6.66 8.30 -6.88
CA VAL A 123 7.87 9.10 -6.71
C VAL A 123 8.63 8.54 -5.51
N LEU A 124 9.92 8.30 -5.65
CA LEU A 124 10.75 7.59 -4.69
C LEU A 124 11.99 8.45 -4.36
N GLY A 125 12.16 8.76 -3.07
CA GLY A 125 13.37 9.36 -2.54
C GLY A 125 14.48 8.35 -2.25
N ASP A 126 15.69 8.87 -2.13
CA ASP A 126 16.89 8.07 -1.84
C ASP A 126 17.11 7.83 -0.34
N GLY A 127 16.32 8.46 0.52
CA GLY A 127 16.57 8.53 1.96
C GLY A 127 17.79 9.38 2.30
N ASP A 128 17.96 9.68 3.58
CA ASP A 128 19.07 10.46 4.13
C ASP A 128 20.37 9.64 4.35
N GLY A 129 20.30 8.32 4.26
CA GLY A 129 21.42 7.41 4.55
C GLY A 129 21.83 7.36 6.03
N GLU A 130 21.14 8.07 6.92
CA GLU A 130 21.30 7.97 8.38
C GLU A 130 20.20 7.08 8.96
N VAL A 131 18.94 7.34 8.62
CA VAL A 131 17.75 6.60 9.05
C VAL A 131 17.20 5.74 7.94
N PHE A 132 17.06 6.32 6.74
CA PHE A 132 16.44 5.65 5.61
C PHE A 132 17.44 5.38 4.50
N GLU A 133 17.36 4.17 3.97
CA GLU A 133 17.88 3.81 2.66
C GLU A 133 16.88 4.24 1.57
N ARG A 134 17.28 4.06 0.30
CA ARG A 134 16.40 4.35 -0.85
C ARG A 134 15.06 3.63 -0.76
N PHE A 135 13.97 4.35 -1.02
CA PHE A 135 12.61 3.82 -0.87
C PHE A 135 12.26 2.76 -1.94
N SER A 136 12.99 2.71 -3.04
CA SER A 136 12.86 1.67 -4.08
C SER A 136 13.24 0.27 -3.58
N LYS A 137 14.04 0.17 -2.50
CA LYS A 137 14.57 -1.10 -1.98
C LYS A 137 13.48 -2.02 -1.44
N SER A 138 12.33 -1.47 -1.04
CA SER A 138 11.21 -2.23 -0.51
C SER A 138 10.12 -2.42 -1.57
N LEU A 139 9.87 -3.69 -1.92
CA LEU A 139 8.77 -4.04 -2.83
C LEU A 139 7.40 -3.75 -2.20
N THR A 140 7.27 -3.89 -0.88
CA THR A 140 6.01 -3.56 -0.18
C THR A 140 5.68 -2.07 -0.29
N VAL A 141 6.69 -1.18 -0.28
CA VAL A 141 6.50 0.27 -0.49
C VAL A 141 6.10 0.58 -1.93
N ILE A 142 6.77 0.00 -2.93
CA ILE A 142 6.38 0.20 -4.34
C ILE A 142 4.93 -0.30 -4.57
N GLY A 143 4.59 -1.46 -4.01
CA GLY A 143 3.23 -2.00 -4.08
C GLY A 143 2.19 -1.13 -3.36
N HIS A 144 2.54 -0.57 -2.20
CA HIS A 144 1.73 0.37 -1.44
C HIS A 144 1.41 1.64 -2.25
N GLU A 145 2.43 2.29 -2.83
CA GLU A 145 2.21 3.51 -3.62
C GLU A 145 1.31 3.27 -4.84
N LEU A 146 1.50 2.15 -5.53
CA LEU A 146 0.65 1.79 -6.66
C LEU A 146 -0.79 1.45 -6.23
N ALA A 147 -0.97 0.90 -5.04
CA ALA A 147 -2.29 0.59 -4.49
C ALA A 147 -3.12 1.85 -4.19
N HIS A 148 -2.51 2.99 -3.84
CA HIS A 148 -3.22 4.27 -3.83
C HIS A 148 -3.83 4.62 -5.20
N GLY A 149 -3.11 4.33 -6.29
CA GLY A 149 -3.63 4.46 -7.65
C GLY A 149 -4.84 3.54 -7.89
N ILE A 150 -4.82 2.31 -7.40
CA ILE A 150 -5.97 1.39 -7.47
C ILE A 150 -7.17 1.98 -6.72
N ILE A 151 -6.97 2.46 -5.49
CA ILE A 151 -8.03 3.05 -4.65
C ILE A 151 -8.64 4.27 -5.33
N GLN A 152 -7.81 5.15 -5.91
CA GLN A 152 -8.25 6.32 -6.68
C GLN A 152 -9.22 5.96 -7.82
N TYR A 153 -9.00 4.84 -8.49
CA TYR A 153 -9.85 4.38 -9.60
C TYR A 153 -11.00 3.43 -9.17
N THR A 154 -11.14 3.17 -7.87
CA THR A 154 -12.12 2.21 -7.32
C THR A 154 -12.93 2.84 -6.19
N ALA A 155 -12.68 2.49 -4.92
CA ALA A 155 -13.43 2.93 -3.74
C ALA A 155 -13.30 4.44 -3.46
N LYS A 156 -12.23 5.10 -3.94
CA LYS A 156 -11.98 6.53 -3.76
C LYS A 156 -12.03 6.98 -2.29
N LEU A 157 -11.50 6.14 -1.40
CA LEU A 157 -11.48 6.39 0.02
C LEU A 157 -10.85 7.76 0.31
N ILE A 158 -11.60 8.63 0.96
CA ILE A 158 -11.15 9.97 1.32
C ILE A 158 -9.98 9.82 2.29
N TYR A 159 -8.93 10.60 2.06
CA TYR A 159 -7.70 10.55 2.85
C TYR A 159 -7.84 11.34 4.16
N GLN A 160 -8.81 10.96 5.00
CA GLN A 160 -9.09 11.58 6.29
C GLN A 160 -9.72 10.58 7.27
N GLY A 161 -9.26 10.59 8.52
CA GLY A 161 -9.81 9.77 9.61
C GLY A 161 -9.84 8.28 9.28
N GLN A 162 -10.95 7.59 9.60
CA GLN A 162 -11.09 6.16 9.34
C GLN A 162 -11.05 5.80 7.85
N ALA A 163 -11.62 6.64 6.96
CA ALA A 163 -11.55 6.40 5.53
C ALA A 163 -10.10 6.48 5.02
N GLY A 164 -9.32 7.43 5.55
CA GLY A 164 -7.90 7.56 5.23
C GLY A 164 -7.06 6.42 5.81
N ALA A 165 -7.33 5.99 7.04
CA ALA A 165 -6.69 4.82 7.63
C ALA A 165 -7.02 3.52 6.88
N LEU A 166 -8.21 3.41 6.27
CA LEU A 166 -8.55 2.32 5.35
C LEU A 166 -7.84 2.47 4.00
N ASN A 167 -7.65 3.69 3.50
CA ASN A 167 -6.85 3.95 2.30
C ASN A 167 -5.41 3.42 2.49
N GLU A 168 -4.77 3.84 3.60
CA GLU A 168 -3.46 3.36 4.02
C GLU A 168 -3.41 1.84 4.21
N SER A 169 -4.38 1.28 4.91
CA SER A 169 -4.41 -0.16 5.18
C SER A 169 -4.60 -1.00 3.93
N VAL A 170 -5.48 -0.58 3.02
CA VAL A 170 -5.65 -1.25 1.72
C VAL A 170 -4.36 -1.17 0.90
N SER A 171 -3.63 -0.05 0.97
CA SER A 171 -2.32 0.07 0.32
C SER A 171 -1.28 -0.88 0.94
N ASP A 172 -1.20 -0.98 2.26
CA ASP A 172 -0.35 -1.95 2.96
C ASP A 172 -0.71 -3.40 2.59
N VAL A 173 -2.00 -3.73 2.55
CA VAL A 173 -2.51 -5.05 2.14
C VAL A 173 -1.99 -5.42 0.75
N PHE A 174 -2.19 -4.56 -0.25
CA PHE A 174 -1.76 -4.89 -1.61
C PHE A 174 -0.24 -4.76 -1.81
N GLY A 175 0.45 -3.95 -1.00
CA GLY A 175 1.91 -3.94 -0.90
C GLY A 175 2.46 -5.28 -0.42
N ALA A 176 1.96 -5.78 0.72
CA ALA A 176 2.32 -7.08 1.26
C ALA A 176 1.97 -8.23 0.30
N LEU A 177 0.77 -8.22 -0.30
CA LEU A 177 0.38 -9.23 -1.27
C LEU A 177 1.24 -9.21 -2.54
N THR A 178 1.74 -8.05 -2.96
CA THR A 178 2.65 -7.94 -4.11
C THR A 178 3.95 -8.69 -3.84
N GLU A 179 4.56 -8.45 -2.68
CA GLU A 179 5.77 -9.16 -2.27
C GLU A 179 5.52 -10.66 -2.10
N GLN A 180 4.46 -11.04 -1.40
CA GLN A 180 4.11 -12.44 -1.19
C GLN A 180 3.87 -13.16 -2.52
N TYR A 181 3.19 -12.54 -3.48
CA TYR A 181 2.96 -13.11 -4.80
C TYR A 181 4.25 -13.24 -5.61
N PHE A 182 5.10 -12.22 -5.57
CA PHE A 182 6.41 -12.21 -6.23
C PHE A 182 7.34 -13.31 -5.69
N LEU A 183 7.41 -13.44 -4.37
CA LEU A 183 8.25 -14.43 -3.68
C LEU A 183 7.59 -15.81 -3.50
N ARG A 184 6.32 -15.96 -3.92
CA ARG A 184 5.51 -17.19 -3.78
C ARG A 184 5.39 -17.66 -2.31
N GLN A 185 5.13 -16.72 -1.40
CA GLN A 185 4.98 -16.98 0.02
C GLN A 185 3.53 -17.28 0.40
N THR A 186 3.30 -18.29 1.23
CA THR A 186 2.02 -18.47 1.92
C THR A 186 1.86 -17.44 3.04
N ALA A 187 0.64 -17.26 3.54
CA ALA A 187 0.35 -16.36 4.66
C ALA A 187 1.21 -16.64 5.89
N SER A 188 1.53 -17.90 6.17
CA SER A 188 2.38 -18.31 7.30
C SER A 188 3.89 -18.11 7.06
N GLY A 189 4.30 -17.92 5.80
CA GLY A 189 5.70 -17.75 5.41
C GLY A 189 6.10 -16.31 5.11
N ALA A 190 5.14 -15.37 5.17
CA ALA A 190 5.36 -13.96 4.90
C ALA A 190 5.80 -13.20 6.17
N SER A 191 6.58 -12.13 6.00
CA SER A 191 7.06 -11.30 7.13
C SER A 191 5.95 -10.44 7.75
N TRP A 192 4.98 -10.02 6.93
CA TRP A 192 3.93 -9.06 7.28
C TRP A 192 4.46 -7.69 7.75
N ILE A 193 5.68 -7.35 7.32
CA ILE A 193 6.33 -6.06 7.59
C ILE A 193 6.25 -5.18 6.34
N ILE A 194 5.80 -3.95 6.53
CA ILE A 194 5.81 -2.92 5.47
C ILE A 194 7.11 -2.13 5.57
N GLY A 195 7.81 -1.97 4.45
CA GLY A 195 9.09 -1.27 4.43
C GLY A 195 10.26 -2.06 5.03
N GLU A 196 10.22 -3.40 4.98
CA GLU A 196 11.36 -4.23 5.41
C GLU A 196 12.62 -3.86 4.60
N GLY A 197 13.74 -3.64 5.30
CA GLY A 197 15.02 -3.27 4.70
C GLY A 197 15.17 -1.79 4.31
N LEU A 198 14.17 -0.93 4.57
CA LEU A 198 14.28 0.52 4.38
C LEU A 198 15.12 1.21 5.44
N PHE A 199 15.12 0.71 6.67
CA PHE A 199 15.96 1.28 7.71
C PHE A 199 17.43 0.91 7.50
N THR A 200 18.32 1.85 7.82
CA THR A 200 19.76 1.60 7.90
C THR A 200 20.07 0.62 9.05
N PRO A 201 21.24 -0.05 9.04
CA PRO A 201 21.65 -0.95 10.13
C PRO A 201 21.73 -0.30 11.51
N GLU A 202 21.81 1.03 11.56
CA GLU A 202 21.89 1.83 12.79
C GLU A 202 20.55 1.95 13.51
N VAL A 203 19.42 1.78 12.82
CA VAL A 203 18.08 1.92 13.37
C VAL A 203 17.58 0.60 13.96
N ASN A 204 17.07 0.63 15.19
CA ASN A 204 16.45 -0.53 15.82
C ASN A 204 15.00 -0.72 15.34
N GLY A 205 14.84 -1.26 14.13
CA GLY A 205 13.53 -1.54 13.53
C GLY A 205 13.59 -2.62 12.45
N ARG A 206 12.46 -3.30 12.26
CA ARG A 206 12.26 -4.29 11.19
C ARG A 206 11.73 -3.66 9.91
N GLY A 207 10.97 -2.57 10.03
CA GLY A 207 10.36 -1.82 8.94
C GLY A 207 9.45 -0.73 9.50
N LEU A 208 8.70 -0.07 8.62
CA LEU A 208 7.82 1.05 8.96
C LEU A 208 6.65 0.62 9.83
N ARG A 209 6.02 -0.52 9.48
CA ARG A 209 4.80 -1.02 10.11
C ARG A 209 4.79 -2.54 10.15
N SER A 210 4.07 -3.08 11.12
CA SER A 210 3.80 -4.52 11.25
C SER A 210 2.32 -4.76 11.10
N MET A 211 1.91 -5.50 10.07
CA MET A 211 0.49 -5.82 9.88
C MET A 211 0.00 -6.87 10.88
N SER A 212 0.87 -7.78 11.32
CA SER A 212 0.50 -8.84 12.27
C SER A 212 0.47 -8.35 13.72
N GLU A 213 1.37 -7.44 14.06
CA GLU A 213 1.55 -6.90 15.41
C GLU A 213 1.78 -5.38 15.34
N PRO A 214 0.76 -4.56 15.03
CA PRO A 214 0.91 -3.10 15.00
C PRO A 214 1.46 -2.56 16.32
N GLY A 215 2.38 -1.59 16.25
CA GLY A 215 3.08 -1.05 17.44
C GLY A 215 4.39 -1.77 17.79
N SER A 216 4.89 -2.64 16.91
CA SER A 216 6.10 -3.45 17.13
C SER A 216 7.15 -3.35 16.01
N ALA A 217 6.89 -2.57 14.96
CA ALA A 217 7.77 -2.55 13.79
C ALA A 217 9.15 -1.96 14.10
N TYR A 218 9.22 -1.01 15.03
CA TYR A 218 10.46 -0.40 15.51
C TYR A 218 10.33 0.09 16.97
N ASP A 219 11.45 0.12 17.67
CA ASP A 219 11.61 0.67 19.03
C ASP A 219 13.03 1.22 19.16
N ASP A 220 13.19 2.45 18.72
CA ASP A 220 14.49 3.09 18.52
C ASP A 220 14.64 4.31 19.44
N ASP A 221 15.86 4.57 19.93
CA ASP A 221 16.10 5.67 20.86
C ASP A 221 15.97 7.05 20.21
N VAL A 222 16.19 7.15 18.90
CA VAL A 222 16.11 8.37 18.11
C VAL A 222 14.74 8.53 17.46
N LEU A 223 14.13 7.48 16.92
CA LEU A 223 12.84 7.54 16.25
C LEU A 223 11.65 7.38 17.21
N GLY A 224 11.88 6.78 18.38
CA GLY A 224 10.84 6.34 19.30
C GLY A 224 10.30 4.97 18.92
N LYS A 225 9.12 4.65 19.46
CA LYS A 225 8.43 3.39 19.23
C LYS A 225 7.34 3.55 18.19
N ASP A 226 7.10 2.51 17.39
CA ASP A 226 5.92 2.36 16.53
C ASP A 226 4.63 2.67 17.32
N PRO A 227 3.88 3.73 16.94
CA PRO A 227 2.73 4.22 17.69
C PRO A 227 1.42 3.51 17.32
N GLN A 228 1.41 2.60 16.35
CA GLN A 228 0.15 2.06 15.81
C GLN A 228 -0.59 1.20 16.85
N PRO A 229 -1.91 1.41 17.04
CA PRO A 229 -2.73 0.53 17.85
C PRO A 229 -3.07 -0.76 17.10
N ALA A 230 -3.12 -1.86 17.83
CA ALA A 230 -3.49 -3.17 17.30
C ALA A 230 -5.01 -3.41 17.25
N ASP A 231 -5.81 -2.60 17.94
CA ASP A 231 -7.27 -2.72 17.96
C ASP A 231 -7.94 -1.39 18.35
N MET A 232 -9.28 -1.32 18.22
CA MET A 232 -10.06 -0.11 18.47
C MET A 232 -9.98 0.47 19.89
N THR A 233 -9.52 -0.29 20.89
CA THR A 233 -9.31 0.27 22.25
C THR A 233 -8.15 1.26 22.30
N GLY A 234 -7.19 1.12 21.38
CA GLY A 234 -6.06 2.01 21.21
C GLY A 234 -6.27 3.09 20.14
N TYR A 235 -7.47 3.19 19.55
CA TYR A 235 -7.74 4.16 18.48
C TYR A 235 -7.33 5.58 18.89
N VAL A 236 -6.54 6.23 18.04
CA VAL A 236 -6.00 7.56 18.30
C VAL A 236 -6.90 8.62 17.67
N GLU A 237 -7.62 9.35 18.53
CA GLU A 237 -8.37 10.54 18.13
C GLU A 237 -7.43 11.74 18.01
N THR A 238 -7.20 12.23 16.78
CA THR A 238 -6.29 13.34 16.51
C THR A 238 -6.74 14.14 15.28
N THR A 239 -6.16 15.34 15.11
CA THR A 239 -6.26 16.14 13.88
C THR A 239 -4.96 16.14 13.06
N SER A 240 -3.85 15.70 13.66
CA SER A 240 -2.59 15.47 12.93
C SER A 240 -2.74 14.31 11.96
N ASP A 241 -1.84 14.18 10.99
CA ASP A 241 -1.80 13.02 10.09
C ASP A 241 -3.16 12.76 9.42
N ASN A 242 -3.80 13.82 8.93
CA ASN A 242 -5.15 13.78 8.34
C ASN A 242 -6.19 13.04 9.23
N GLY A 243 -6.09 13.17 10.54
CA GLY A 243 -6.95 12.43 11.48
C GLY A 243 -6.41 11.05 11.86
N GLY A 244 -5.09 10.86 11.83
CA GLY A 244 -4.41 9.63 12.22
C GLY A 244 -4.54 8.51 11.19
N VAL A 245 -4.38 8.81 9.89
CA VAL A 245 -4.51 7.82 8.82
C VAL A 245 -3.40 6.78 8.89
N HIS A 246 -2.16 7.17 9.12
CA HIS A 246 -1.04 6.24 9.34
C HIS A 246 -1.06 5.68 10.75
N LEU A 247 -1.48 6.47 11.74
CA LEU A 247 -1.55 6.00 13.13
C LEU A 247 -2.55 4.83 13.25
N ASN A 248 -3.76 4.97 12.71
CA ASN A 248 -4.84 4.02 12.94
C ASN A 248 -4.94 2.89 11.90
N SER A 249 -4.12 2.89 10.84
CA SER A 249 -4.15 1.84 9.79
C SER A 249 -3.72 0.46 10.31
N GLY A 250 -3.02 0.40 11.44
CA GLY A 250 -2.68 -0.85 12.14
C GLY A 250 -3.90 -1.72 12.47
N ILE A 251 -5.04 -1.12 12.82
CA ILE A 251 -6.28 -1.82 13.20
C ILE A 251 -6.82 -2.65 12.00
N PRO A 252 -7.14 -2.05 10.84
CA PRO A 252 -7.55 -2.81 9.66
C PRO A 252 -6.42 -3.68 9.06
N ASN A 253 -5.14 -3.31 9.21
CA ASN A 253 -4.02 -4.18 8.80
C ASN A 253 -4.04 -5.51 9.57
N ARG A 254 -4.22 -5.46 10.89
CA ARG A 254 -4.33 -6.65 11.73
C ARG A 254 -5.56 -7.47 11.39
N ALA A 255 -6.69 -6.85 11.06
CA ALA A 255 -7.88 -7.57 10.59
C ALA A 255 -7.60 -8.34 9.28
N PHE A 256 -6.88 -7.74 8.32
CA PHE A 256 -6.49 -8.46 7.11
C PHE A 256 -5.54 -9.62 7.42
N TYR A 257 -4.50 -9.38 8.21
CA TYR A 257 -3.55 -10.41 8.63
C TYR A 257 -4.27 -11.60 9.28
N LEU A 258 -5.14 -11.34 10.26
CA LEU A 258 -5.89 -12.39 10.97
C LEU A 258 -6.80 -13.18 10.01
N THR A 259 -7.42 -12.51 9.04
CA THR A 259 -8.20 -13.18 8.00
C THR A 259 -7.31 -14.10 7.16
N ALA A 260 -6.18 -13.58 6.65
CA ALA A 260 -5.26 -14.36 5.83
C ALA A 260 -4.62 -15.53 6.58
N ALA A 261 -4.21 -15.31 7.84
CA ALA A 261 -3.66 -16.34 8.71
C ALA A 261 -4.68 -17.42 9.05
N GLY A 262 -5.94 -17.03 9.33
CA GLY A 262 -7.03 -17.96 9.61
C GLY A 262 -7.41 -18.82 8.40
N LEU A 263 -7.32 -18.27 7.19
CA LEU A 263 -7.62 -18.99 5.95
C LEU A 263 -6.44 -19.82 5.42
N GLY A 264 -5.21 -19.49 5.81
CA GLY A 264 -4.00 -20.16 5.37
C GLY A 264 -3.75 -20.06 3.85
N GLY A 265 -2.81 -20.88 3.35
CA GLY A 265 -2.46 -20.91 1.94
C GLY A 265 -1.86 -19.59 1.45
N TYR A 266 -2.11 -19.24 0.19
CA TYR A 266 -1.68 -17.98 -0.39
C TYR A 266 -2.71 -16.88 -0.11
N ALA A 267 -2.31 -15.81 0.59
CA ALA A 267 -3.24 -14.79 1.07
C ALA A 267 -4.02 -14.10 -0.06
N TRP A 268 -3.42 -13.93 -1.24
CA TRP A 268 -4.05 -13.31 -2.40
C TRP A 268 -5.17 -14.15 -3.03
N GLU A 269 -5.24 -15.46 -2.76
CA GLU A 269 -6.24 -16.36 -3.37
C GLU A 269 -7.61 -16.28 -2.71
N ARG A 270 -7.66 -15.99 -1.40
CA ARG A 270 -8.92 -15.89 -0.64
C ARG A 270 -9.09 -14.54 0.03
N ALA A 271 -8.25 -14.20 1.02
CA ALA A 271 -8.35 -12.93 1.75
C ALA A 271 -8.18 -11.72 0.82
N GLY A 272 -7.20 -11.76 -0.08
CA GLY A 272 -6.97 -10.71 -1.08
C GLY A 272 -8.15 -10.52 -2.04
N GLN A 273 -8.82 -11.60 -2.46
CA GLN A 273 -10.04 -11.51 -3.28
C GLN A 273 -11.18 -10.78 -2.55
N ILE A 274 -11.34 -11.02 -1.24
CA ILE A 274 -12.38 -10.38 -0.43
C ILE A 274 -12.13 -8.88 -0.31
N TRP A 275 -10.89 -8.48 -0.04
CA TRP A 275 -10.51 -7.06 0.03
C TRP A 275 -10.64 -6.38 -1.33
N TYR A 276 -10.19 -7.04 -2.41
CA TYR A 276 -10.31 -6.51 -3.76
C TYR A 276 -11.76 -6.31 -4.21
N ASP A 277 -12.63 -7.30 -3.95
CA ASP A 277 -14.07 -7.18 -4.23
C ASP A 277 -14.71 -6.03 -3.44
N THR A 278 -14.29 -5.84 -2.19
CA THR A 278 -14.80 -4.78 -1.34
C THR A 278 -14.50 -3.40 -1.93
N ILE A 279 -13.24 -3.14 -2.30
CA ILE A 279 -12.85 -1.83 -2.84
C ILE A 279 -13.33 -1.61 -4.27
N THR A 280 -13.73 -2.67 -4.99
CA THR A 280 -14.28 -2.57 -6.35
C THR A 280 -15.80 -2.64 -6.41
N GLU A 281 -16.49 -2.75 -5.26
CA GLU A 281 -17.94 -2.77 -5.22
C GLU A 281 -18.53 -1.44 -5.74
N PRO A 282 -19.51 -1.48 -6.66
CA PRO A 282 -20.12 -0.26 -7.19
C PRO A 282 -20.75 0.60 -6.09
N ASN A 283 -20.48 1.91 -6.15
CA ASN A 283 -21.00 2.92 -5.21
C ASN A 283 -20.53 2.70 -3.76
N PHE A 284 -19.35 2.10 -3.55
CA PHE A 284 -18.73 2.04 -2.24
C PHE A 284 -18.57 3.45 -1.64
N PRO A 285 -18.94 3.68 -0.36
CA PRO A 285 -18.87 5.01 0.25
C PRO A 285 -17.42 5.43 0.47
N ALA A 286 -17.03 6.55 -0.13
CA ALA A 286 -15.69 7.12 -0.05
C ALA A 286 -15.33 7.60 1.38
N ASP A 287 -16.32 7.95 2.19
CA ASP A 287 -16.21 8.37 3.60
C ASP A 287 -16.45 7.21 4.59
N CYS A 288 -16.14 5.97 4.19
CA CYS A 288 -16.45 4.80 4.99
C CYS A 288 -15.74 4.78 6.36
N THR A 289 -16.45 4.26 7.36
CA THR A 289 -15.90 3.92 8.67
C THR A 289 -15.35 2.48 8.67
N PHE A 290 -14.57 2.13 9.70
CA PHE A 290 -14.09 0.76 9.87
C PHE A 290 -15.24 -0.25 9.96
N SER A 291 -16.33 0.07 10.68
CA SER A 291 -17.51 -0.80 10.76
C SER A 291 -18.20 -0.99 9.41
N LEU A 292 -18.30 0.06 8.58
CA LEU A 292 -18.88 -0.06 7.24
C LEU A 292 -18.00 -0.90 6.32
N PHE A 293 -16.67 -0.71 6.38
CA PHE A 293 -15.74 -1.52 5.61
C PHE A 293 -15.74 -2.98 6.06
N ALA A 294 -15.79 -3.23 7.37
CA ALA A 294 -15.91 -4.57 7.93
C ALA A 294 -17.18 -5.28 7.44
N ALA A 295 -18.35 -4.61 7.47
CA ALA A 295 -19.59 -5.12 6.90
C ALA A 295 -19.46 -5.47 5.41
N ALA A 296 -18.77 -4.62 4.66
CA ALA A 296 -18.59 -4.82 3.24
C ALA A 296 -17.65 -5.99 2.93
N THR A 297 -16.57 -6.19 3.70
CA THR A 297 -15.71 -7.37 3.53
C THR A 297 -16.44 -8.68 3.85
N ILE A 298 -17.32 -8.70 4.86
CA ILE A 298 -18.19 -9.86 5.12
C ILE A 298 -19.12 -10.09 3.93
N THR A 299 -19.80 -9.03 3.45
CA THR A 299 -20.69 -9.11 2.28
C THR A 299 -19.96 -9.62 1.03
N ALA A 300 -18.74 -9.14 0.79
CA ALA A 300 -17.90 -9.59 -0.32
C ALA A 300 -17.53 -11.09 -0.19
N ALA A 301 -17.15 -11.53 1.01
CA ALA A 301 -16.87 -12.93 1.29
C ALA A 301 -18.11 -13.82 1.05
N GLU A 302 -19.28 -13.39 1.54
CA GLU A 302 -20.54 -14.13 1.34
C GLU A 302 -20.96 -14.16 -0.13
N LYS A 303 -20.82 -13.05 -0.87
CA LYS A 303 -21.11 -12.97 -2.30
C LYS A 303 -20.21 -13.89 -3.12
N ARG A 304 -18.94 -14.02 -2.75
CA ARG A 304 -17.95 -14.82 -3.49
C ARG A 304 -17.98 -16.30 -3.13
N TYR A 305 -18.05 -16.63 -1.84
CA TYR A 305 -17.87 -18.00 -1.34
C TYR A 305 -19.16 -18.61 -0.78
N GLY A 306 -20.15 -17.78 -0.44
CA GLY A 306 -21.40 -18.19 0.20
C GLY A 306 -21.45 -17.80 1.69
N ALA A 307 -22.65 -17.55 2.20
CA ALA A 307 -22.86 -17.20 3.60
C ALA A 307 -22.56 -18.37 4.55
N GLY A 308 -21.92 -18.07 5.70
CA GLY A 308 -21.57 -19.06 6.72
C GLY A 308 -20.41 -20.00 6.34
N THR A 309 -19.66 -19.66 5.30
CA THR A 309 -18.42 -20.34 4.92
C THR A 309 -17.26 -19.98 5.85
N GLU A 310 -16.16 -20.74 5.72
CA GLU A 310 -14.91 -20.46 6.42
C GLU A 310 -14.42 -19.03 6.13
N GLU A 311 -14.52 -18.55 4.88
CA GLU A 311 -14.14 -17.19 4.48
C GLU A 311 -14.92 -16.11 5.21
N SER A 312 -16.26 -16.14 5.14
CA SER A 312 -17.11 -15.17 5.82
C SER A 312 -16.93 -15.21 7.34
N SER A 313 -16.71 -16.40 7.91
CA SER A 313 -16.46 -16.59 9.34
C SER A 313 -15.10 -16.05 9.77
N ALA A 314 -14.05 -16.26 8.96
CA ALA A 314 -12.70 -15.77 9.24
C ALA A 314 -12.65 -14.24 9.21
N VAL A 315 -13.29 -13.60 8.23
CA VAL A 315 -13.41 -12.13 8.14
C VAL A 315 -14.13 -11.59 9.38
N GLN A 316 -15.28 -12.18 9.73
CA GLN A 316 -16.05 -11.74 10.89
C GLN A 316 -15.26 -11.90 12.21
N ALA A 317 -14.54 -13.01 12.37
CA ALA A 317 -13.70 -13.24 13.54
C ALA A 317 -12.55 -12.22 13.62
N ALA A 318 -11.89 -11.92 12.50
CA ALA A 318 -10.78 -10.98 12.45
C ALA A 318 -11.20 -9.55 12.82
N TRP A 319 -12.33 -9.05 12.31
CA TRP A 319 -12.83 -7.71 12.69
C TRP A 319 -13.23 -7.63 14.17
N ARG A 320 -13.84 -8.70 14.72
CA ARG A 320 -14.14 -8.77 16.16
C ARG A 320 -12.88 -8.76 17.02
N GLU A 321 -11.83 -9.46 16.61
CA GLU A 321 -10.54 -9.53 17.32
C GLU A 321 -9.83 -8.17 17.40
N VAL A 322 -10.09 -7.26 16.44
CA VAL A 322 -9.59 -5.87 16.48
C VAL A 322 -10.64 -4.88 17.03
N ASN A 323 -11.69 -5.38 17.68
CA ASN A 323 -12.76 -4.61 18.31
C ASN A 323 -13.55 -3.69 17.34
N VAL A 324 -13.61 -4.05 16.05
CA VAL A 324 -14.48 -3.39 15.06
C VAL A 324 -15.78 -4.19 14.94
N MET A 325 -16.87 -3.62 15.42
CA MET A 325 -18.17 -4.29 15.45
C MET A 325 -18.91 -4.07 14.13
N VAL A 326 -19.62 -5.13 13.70
CA VAL A 326 -20.45 -5.21 12.49
C VAL A 326 -21.86 -5.66 12.87
#